data_AF-A0A8J6T2C1-F1
#
_entry.id   AF-A0A8J6T2C1-F1
#
_cell.length_a   1.000
_cell.length_b   1.000
_cell.length_c   1.000
_cell.angle_alpha   90.00
_cell.angle_beta   90.00
_cell.angle_gamma   90.00
#
_symmetry.space_group_name_H-M   'P 1'
#
loop_
_entity.id
_entity.type
_entity.pdbx_description
1 polymer ?
#
loop_
_entity_poly.entity_id
_entity_poly.type
_entity_poly.pdbx_seq_one_letter_code
_entity_poly.pdbx_strand_id
1 'polypeptide(L)'
;MRKTRKIVTSLLALTLAFSMTACGSKDKGATNESPKASAVATTAASTAPTVNPDAPGWQSDTSPITFDWYLNFSWFPNKWGVDETSKYITKKTGVDINFIVPAGNENEKLNTLIASGKLPDFITLGWWEDAVKKMIEGKLVLPLNELADQYDPYFFKVGDPSKIGWYT
;
A
#
# COMPACT_ATOMS: atom_id res chain seq x y z
N MET A 1 -1.75 45.76 51.95
CA MET A 1 -0.77 45.25 52.94
C MET A 1 0.54 44.98 52.21
N ARG A 2 1.64 45.64 52.60
CA ARG A 2 2.98 45.56 51.99
C ARG A 2 3.96 44.92 53.00
N LYS A 3 4.97 44.21 52.46
CA LYS A 3 6.22 43.72 53.11
C LYS A 3 6.05 42.48 54.00
N THR A 4 6.91 41.45 54.05
CA THR A 4 8.31 41.23 53.59
C THR A 4 8.73 39.76 53.82
N ARG A 5 9.65 39.26 52.96
CA ARG A 5 10.82 38.37 53.20
C ARG A 5 10.69 36.95 53.82
N LYS A 6 11.31 35.98 53.12
CA LYS A 6 12.32 34.96 53.55
C LYS A 6 12.52 34.00 52.35
N ILE A 7 13.51 34.13 51.45
CA ILE A 7 14.92 33.66 51.48
C ILE A 7 15.11 32.26 52.07
N VAL A 8 15.73 31.35 51.28
CA VAL A 8 16.73 30.27 51.59
C VAL A 8 16.70 29.21 50.46
N THR A 9 17.53 29.34 49.41
CA THR A 9 18.69 28.47 49.00
C THR A 9 18.34 27.00 48.70
N SER A 10 18.36 26.48 47.46
CA SER A 10 19.45 26.27 46.47
C SER A 10 20.49 25.19 46.88
N LEU A 11 20.34 23.98 46.32
CA LEU A 11 21.29 22.85 46.19
C LEU A 11 20.49 21.73 45.47
N LEU A 12 20.95 20.88 44.54
CA LEU A 12 22.28 20.32 44.28
C LEU A 12 22.22 19.61 42.91
N ALA A 13 23.18 19.89 42.03
CA ALA A 13 23.50 19.07 40.87
C ALA A 13 24.84 18.38 41.15
N LEU A 14 24.92 17.05 41.03
CA LEU A 14 26.16 16.37 40.64
C LEU A 14 25.91 14.89 40.26
N THR A 15 26.27 14.62 39.01
CA THR A 15 26.70 13.38 38.34
C THR A 15 27.17 12.20 39.20
N LEU A 16 26.99 10.97 38.70
CA LEU A 16 28.07 9.98 38.61
C LEU A 16 27.78 8.88 37.58
N ALA A 17 28.68 8.74 36.61
CA ALA A 17 28.78 7.62 35.67
C ALA A 17 29.48 6.43 36.34
N PHE A 18 29.11 5.20 35.98
CA PHE A 18 29.95 4.02 36.23
C PHE A 18 29.98 3.11 35.00
N SER A 19 31.22 2.73 34.67
CA SER A 19 31.65 2.05 33.46
C SER A 19 31.83 0.54 33.69
N MET A 20 31.73 -0.20 32.58
CA MET A 20 32.47 -1.40 32.19
C MET A 20 32.54 -2.64 33.11
N THR A 21 32.25 -3.79 32.49
CA THR A 21 33.15 -4.96 32.24
C THR A 21 32.44 -6.28 32.54
N ALA A 22 32.34 -7.19 31.56
CA ALA A 22 32.61 -8.63 31.77
C ALA A 22 32.46 -9.45 30.47
N CYS A 23 33.62 -9.85 29.96
CA CYS A 23 34.00 -11.12 29.32
C CYS A 23 33.05 -11.90 28.40
N GLY A 24 33.58 -12.25 27.22
CA GLY A 24 33.13 -13.37 26.41
C GLY A 24 33.80 -14.71 26.74
N SER A 25 33.24 -15.78 26.18
CA SER A 25 33.82 -17.10 25.84
C SER A 25 32.74 -17.82 24.99
N LYS A 26 32.93 -18.12 23.71
CA LYS A 26 33.68 -19.21 23.04
C LYS A 26 33.04 -20.62 23.16
N ASP A 27 32.49 -21.05 22.02
CA ASP A 27 32.54 -22.39 21.38
C ASP A 27 31.57 -23.56 21.70
N LYS A 28 31.02 -24.09 20.58
CA LYS A 28 30.63 -25.47 20.19
C LYS A 28 29.27 -26.12 20.55
N GLY A 29 28.63 -26.62 19.47
CA GLY A 29 27.76 -27.82 19.43
C GLY A 29 26.34 -27.54 18.92
N ALA A 30 26.06 -27.70 17.62
CA ALA A 30 25.28 -28.82 17.02
C ALA A 30 23.88 -29.00 17.66
N THR A 31 22.75 -28.84 16.95
CA THR A 31 22.31 -29.69 15.84
C THR A 31 21.25 -29.04 14.95
N ASN A 32 21.30 -29.38 13.65
CA ASN A 32 20.28 -29.19 12.63
C ASN A 32 18.96 -29.91 13.00
N GLU A 33 17.83 -29.25 12.77
CA GLU A 33 16.71 -29.81 12.00
C GLU A 33 15.71 -28.72 11.61
N SER A 34 15.49 -28.56 10.31
CA SER A 34 14.55 -27.65 9.67
C SER A 34 13.62 -28.50 8.79
N PRO A 35 12.28 -28.45 8.97
CA PRO A 35 11.38 -29.09 8.02
C PRO A 35 10.97 -28.10 6.92
N LYS A 36 11.70 -28.22 5.81
CA LYS A 36 11.26 -28.22 4.40
C LYS A 36 9.89 -27.58 4.10
N ALA A 37 9.93 -26.35 3.60
CA ALA A 37 8.85 -25.74 2.83
C ALA A 37 8.66 -26.49 1.51
N SER A 38 7.46 -27.01 1.30
CA SER A 38 7.04 -27.61 0.04
C SER A 38 6.55 -26.49 -0.88
N ALA A 39 7.45 -25.95 -1.72
CA ALA A 39 7.07 -25.06 -2.80
C ALA A 39 6.59 -25.91 -3.98
N VAL A 40 5.27 -26.03 -4.14
CA VAL A 40 4.66 -26.46 -5.40
C VAL A 40 4.82 -25.30 -6.38
N ALA A 41 5.76 -25.44 -7.31
CA ALA A 41 5.88 -24.57 -8.46
C ALA A 41 4.75 -24.89 -9.44
N THR A 42 3.64 -24.15 -9.35
CA THR A 42 2.70 -24.04 -10.47
C THR A 42 3.28 -23.01 -11.43
N THR A 43 4.05 -23.48 -12.41
CA THR A 43 4.44 -22.68 -13.56
C THR A 43 3.20 -22.59 -14.48
N ALA A 44 2.28 -21.69 -14.16
CA ALA A 44 1.36 -21.19 -15.16
C ALA A 44 2.20 -20.34 -16.12
N ALA A 45 2.44 -20.87 -17.32
CA ALA A 45 3.01 -20.09 -18.41
C ALA A 45 2.03 -18.96 -18.73
N SER A 46 2.27 -17.79 -18.13
CA SER A 46 1.58 -16.55 -18.51
C SER A 46 2.05 -16.22 -19.92
N THR A 47 1.25 -16.62 -20.90
CA THR A 47 1.43 -16.13 -22.27
C THR A 47 1.06 -14.66 -22.20
N ALA A 48 2.01 -13.77 -22.51
CA ALA A 48 1.76 -12.34 -22.51
C ALA A 48 0.48 -12.05 -23.32
N PRO A 49 -0.46 -11.25 -22.79
CA PRO A 49 -1.71 -10.98 -23.48
C PRO A 49 -1.42 -10.41 -24.87
N THR A 50 -2.14 -10.91 -25.88
CA THR A 50 -2.03 -10.38 -27.24
C THR A 50 -2.72 -9.03 -27.26
N VAL A 51 -1.95 -7.96 -27.23
CA VAL A 51 -2.46 -6.60 -27.09
C VAL A 51 -3.12 -6.13 -28.39
N ASN A 52 -4.40 -5.75 -28.33
CA ASN A 52 -5.14 -5.19 -29.46
C ASN A 52 -5.41 -3.69 -29.22
N PRO A 53 -4.82 -2.78 -30.00
CA PRO A 53 -5.03 -1.34 -29.82
C PRO A 53 -6.44 -0.88 -30.20
N ASP A 54 -7.23 -1.70 -30.89
CA ASP A 54 -8.59 -1.39 -31.36
C ASP A 54 -9.70 -2.01 -30.50
N ALA A 55 -9.36 -2.71 -29.43
CA ALA A 55 -10.33 -3.29 -28.50
C ALA A 55 -9.94 -3.04 -27.03
N PRO A 56 -10.91 -2.90 -26.12
CA PRO A 56 -10.62 -2.76 -24.69
C PRO A 56 -9.85 -3.96 -24.12
N GLY A 57 -8.77 -3.70 -23.39
CA GLY A 57 -7.91 -4.74 -22.81
C GLY A 57 -8.63 -5.76 -21.93
N TRP A 58 -9.67 -5.36 -21.20
CA TRP A 58 -10.44 -6.28 -20.33
C TRP A 58 -11.08 -7.47 -21.08
N GLN A 59 -11.25 -7.38 -22.41
CA GLN A 59 -11.83 -8.46 -23.20
C GLN A 59 -10.86 -9.63 -23.44
N SER A 60 -9.56 -9.45 -23.20
CA SER A 60 -8.56 -10.50 -23.45
C SER A 60 -8.60 -11.63 -22.40
N ASP A 61 -9.02 -11.32 -21.17
CA ASP A 61 -9.17 -12.28 -20.08
C ASP A 61 -10.27 -11.82 -19.13
N THR A 62 -11.26 -12.68 -18.91
CA THR A 62 -12.36 -12.45 -17.97
C THR A 62 -12.43 -13.53 -16.90
N SER A 63 -11.32 -14.22 -16.66
CA SER A 63 -11.20 -15.19 -15.57
C SER A 63 -11.47 -14.50 -14.24
N PRO A 64 -12.21 -15.12 -13.30
CA PRO A 64 -12.55 -14.48 -12.04
C PRO A 64 -11.30 -14.05 -11.26
N ILE A 65 -11.29 -12.80 -10.80
CA ILE A 65 -10.22 -12.22 -10.00
C ILE A 65 -10.80 -11.27 -8.95
N THR A 66 -10.21 -11.22 -7.76
CA THR A 66 -10.59 -10.30 -6.70
C THR A 66 -9.42 -9.39 -6.36
N PHE A 67 -9.66 -8.07 -6.36
CA PHE A 67 -8.67 -7.08 -5.96
C PHE A 67 -9.00 -6.47 -4.60
N ASP A 68 -7.96 -6.14 -3.84
CA ASP A 68 -8.05 -5.34 -2.64
C ASP A 68 -8.00 -3.85 -2.98
N TRP A 69 -9.01 -3.09 -2.55
CA TRP A 69 -9.07 -1.65 -2.79
C TRP A 69 -9.21 -0.88 -1.49
N TYR A 70 -8.14 -0.21 -1.07
CA TYR A 70 -8.19 0.70 0.07
C TYR A 70 -8.77 2.07 -0.30
N LEU A 71 -9.79 2.47 0.45
CA LEU A 71 -10.41 3.78 0.34
C LEU A 71 -10.05 4.59 1.59
N ASN A 72 -9.30 5.68 1.41
CA ASN A 72 -8.88 6.59 2.49
C ASN A 72 -10.03 7.50 2.94
N PHE A 73 -11.24 6.95 3.05
CA PHE A 73 -12.48 7.65 3.36
C PHE A 73 -13.38 6.74 4.22
N SER A 74 -13.36 6.92 5.55
CA SER A 74 -14.13 6.09 6.49
C SER A 74 -15.65 6.08 6.24
N TRP A 75 -16.18 7.14 5.61
CA TRP A 75 -17.60 7.32 5.30
C TRP A 75 -18.05 6.68 3.98
N PHE A 76 -17.14 6.10 3.18
CA PHE A 76 -17.47 5.58 1.86
C PHE A 76 -18.17 4.20 1.93
N PRO A 77 -19.27 3.97 1.17
CA PRO A 77 -19.91 2.65 1.10
C PRO A 77 -18.94 1.57 0.60
N ASN A 78 -18.78 0.49 1.38
CA ASN A 78 -17.67 -0.44 1.24
C ASN A 78 -18.07 -1.86 0.83
N LYS A 79 -19.14 -2.01 0.05
CA LYS A 79 -19.59 -3.33 -0.44
C LYS A 79 -19.72 -3.33 -1.95
N TRP A 80 -18.87 -4.12 -2.60
CA TRP A 80 -19.01 -4.46 -4.01
C TRP A 80 -20.13 -5.51 -4.20
N GLY A 81 -20.77 -5.50 -5.37
CA GLY A 81 -21.81 -6.45 -5.75
C GLY A 81 -23.21 -6.17 -5.19
N VAL A 82 -23.42 -5.02 -4.53
CA VAL A 82 -24.74 -4.64 -4.00
C VAL A 82 -25.55 -3.86 -5.04
N ASP A 83 -24.94 -2.85 -5.65
CA ASP A 83 -25.55 -2.03 -6.69
C ASP A 83 -25.47 -2.71 -8.07
N GLU A 84 -26.32 -2.28 -9.00
CA GLU A 84 -26.38 -2.87 -10.34
C GLU A 84 -25.12 -2.62 -11.17
N THR A 85 -24.38 -1.55 -10.90
CA THR A 85 -23.14 -1.22 -11.63
C THR A 85 -22.04 -2.21 -11.26
N SER A 86 -21.78 -2.42 -9.97
CA SER A 86 -20.74 -3.35 -9.52
C SER A 86 -21.05 -4.80 -9.94
N LYS A 87 -22.32 -5.23 -9.83
CA LYS A 87 -22.75 -6.54 -10.36
C LYS A 87 -22.52 -6.66 -11.86
N TYR A 88 -22.85 -5.62 -12.62
CA TYR A 88 -22.66 -5.63 -14.07
C TYR A 88 -21.17 -5.70 -14.45
N ILE A 89 -20.31 -4.97 -13.74
CA ILE A 89 -18.86 -5.03 -13.93
C ILE A 89 -18.38 -6.48 -13.68
N THR A 90 -18.68 -7.08 -12.53
CA THR A 90 -18.27 -8.46 -12.23
C THR A 90 -18.77 -9.45 -13.27
N LYS A 91 -20.03 -9.31 -13.70
CA LYS A 91 -20.60 -10.18 -14.75
C LYS A 91 -19.87 -10.06 -16.08
N LYS A 92 -19.36 -8.88 -16.43
CA LYS A 92 -18.71 -8.61 -17.73
C LYS A 92 -17.23 -8.93 -17.72
N THR A 93 -16.54 -8.65 -16.64
CA THR A 93 -15.07 -8.69 -16.58
C THR A 93 -14.53 -9.81 -15.72
N GLY A 94 -15.37 -10.46 -14.90
CA GLY A 94 -14.92 -11.41 -13.87
C GLY A 94 -14.29 -10.75 -12.63
N VAL A 95 -14.19 -9.41 -12.61
CA VAL A 95 -13.56 -8.66 -11.52
C VAL A 95 -14.51 -8.52 -10.33
N ASP A 96 -14.02 -8.85 -9.16
CA ASP A 96 -14.62 -8.58 -7.86
C ASP A 96 -13.70 -7.67 -7.03
N ILE A 97 -14.26 -6.93 -6.07
CA ILE A 97 -13.50 -5.98 -5.24
C ILE A 97 -13.77 -6.22 -3.76
N ASN A 98 -12.69 -6.40 -3.01
CA ASN A 98 -12.70 -6.31 -1.56
C ASN A 98 -12.34 -4.90 -1.11
N PHE A 99 -13.34 -4.12 -0.69
CA PHE A 99 -13.09 -2.77 -0.18
C PHE A 99 -12.51 -2.79 1.23
N ILE A 100 -11.38 -2.11 1.40
CA ILE A 100 -10.72 -1.90 2.67
C ILE A 100 -10.97 -0.45 3.09
N VAL A 101 -11.81 -0.25 4.11
CA VAL A 101 -12.07 1.08 4.69
C VAL A 101 -11.44 1.16 6.09
N PRO A 102 -10.82 2.27 6.49
CA PRO A 102 -10.30 2.45 7.84
C PRO A 102 -11.47 2.53 8.84
N ALA A 103 -11.35 1.83 9.96
CA ALA A 103 -12.32 1.89 11.06
C ALA A 103 -12.13 3.12 11.99
N GLY A 104 -11.16 3.99 11.67
CA GLY A 104 -10.71 5.10 12.48
C GLY A 104 -9.89 6.06 11.61
N ASN A 105 -8.73 6.49 12.10
CA ASN A 105 -7.88 7.46 11.40
C ASN A 105 -7.34 6.90 10.07
N GLU A 106 -7.81 7.48 8.98
CA GLU A 106 -7.40 7.21 7.60
C GLU A 106 -5.87 7.28 7.44
N ASN A 107 -5.28 8.37 7.91
CA ASN A 107 -3.85 8.65 7.75
C ASN A 107 -2.97 7.65 8.50
N GLU A 108 -3.38 7.18 9.68
CA GLU A 108 -2.61 6.18 10.44
C GLU A 108 -2.56 4.84 9.70
N LYS A 109 -3.70 4.38 9.17
CA LYS A 109 -3.74 3.14 8.40
C LYS A 109 -2.96 3.27 7.09
N LEU A 110 -3.14 4.36 6.34
CA LEU A 110 -2.40 4.60 5.09
C LEU A 110 -0.88 4.66 5.33
N ASN A 111 -0.42 5.39 6.35
CA ASN A 111 1.00 5.47 6.69
C ASN A 111 1.58 4.10 7.06
N THR A 112 0.80 3.25 7.75
CA THR A 112 1.20 1.88 8.08
C THR A 112 1.36 1.01 6.83
N LEU A 113 0.40 1.10 5.88
CA LEU A 113 0.48 0.40 4.60
C LEU A 113 1.75 0.81 3.83
N ILE A 114 2.00 2.12 3.71
CA ILE A 114 3.18 2.67 3.04
C ILE A 114 4.48 2.20 3.71
N ALA A 115 4.58 2.32 5.03
CA ALA A 115 5.79 1.93 5.77
C ALA A 115 6.07 0.42 5.70
N SER A 116 5.02 -0.40 5.65
CA SER A 116 5.14 -1.86 5.55
C SER A 116 5.46 -2.36 4.14
N GLY A 117 5.26 -1.53 3.11
CA GLY A 117 5.31 -1.92 1.70
C GLY A 117 4.20 -2.90 1.27
N LYS A 118 3.28 -3.25 2.17
CA LYS A 118 2.15 -4.15 1.90
C LYS A 118 0.94 -3.34 1.45
N LEU A 119 1.07 -2.70 0.30
CA LEU A 119 -0.03 -1.96 -0.29
C LEU A 119 -1.10 -2.93 -0.85
N PRO A 120 -2.38 -2.54 -0.82
CA PRO A 120 -3.43 -3.19 -1.60
C PRO A 120 -3.22 -2.94 -3.10
N ASP A 121 -4.04 -3.57 -3.95
CA ASP A 121 -3.96 -3.39 -5.41
C ASP A 121 -4.33 -1.96 -5.83
N PHE A 122 -5.33 -1.38 -5.16
CA PHE A 122 -5.78 -0.01 -5.41
C PHE A 122 -5.86 0.83 -4.14
N ILE A 123 -5.54 2.12 -4.28
CA ILE A 123 -5.66 3.13 -3.22
C ILE A 123 -6.37 4.35 -3.79
N THR A 124 -7.50 4.73 -3.17
CA THR A 124 -8.12 6.04 -3.43
C THR A 124 -7.92 6.93 -2.21
N LEU A 125 -7.34 8.10 -2.44
CA LEU A 125 -7.05 9.12 -1.44
C LEU A 125 -7.17 10.52 -2.05
N GLY A 126 -7.17 11.56 -1.22
CA GLY A 126 -7.17 12.95 -1.69
C GLY A 126 -5.88 13.27 -2.46
N TRP A 127 -6.00 13.96 -3.61
CA TRP A 127 -4.84 14.33 -4.43
C TRP A 127 -3.86 15.27 -3.71
N TRP A 128 -4.34 15.97 -2.68
CA TRP A 128 -3.56 16.90 -1.85
C TRP A 128 -2.80 16.20 -0.71
N GLU A 129 -2.99 14.89 -0.50
CA GLU A 129 -2.36 14.18 0.59
C GLU A 129 -0.87 13.91 0.31
N ASP A 130 -0.01 14.17 1.30
CA ASP A 130 1.45 13.91 1.20
C ASP A 130 1.77 12.45 0.85
N ALA A 131 0.87 11.52 1.17
CA ALA A 131 0.99 10.11 0.84
C ALA A 131 1.13 9.87 -0.67
N VAL A 132 0.49 10.69 -1.52
CA VAL A 132 0.62 10.59 -2.98
C VAL A 132 2.09 10.74 -3.39
N LYS A 133 2.74 11.81 -2.94
CA LYS A 133 4.14 12.09 -3.24
C LYS A 133 5.07 11.01 -2.68
N LYS A 134 4.85 10.57 -1.43
CA LYS A 134 5.64 9.52 -0.78
C LYS A 134 5.58 8.19 -1.53
N MET A 135 4.40 7.78 -2.00
CA MET A 135 4.23 6.54 -2.76
C MET A 135 4.93 6.60 -4.12
N ILE A 136 4.85 7.75 -4.81
CA ILE A 136 5.54 7.96 -6.10
C ILE A 136 7.07 7.94 -5.92
N GLU A 137 7.60 8.75 -4.99
CA GLU A 137 9.05 8.81 -4.71
C GLU A 137 9.61 7.49 -4.18
N GLY A 138 8.79 6.76 -3.41
CA GLY A 138 9.10 5.43 -2.90
C GLY A 138 8.98 4.30 -3.93
N LYS A 139 8.56 4.60 -5.17
CA LYS A 139 8.29 3.61 -6.24
C LYS A 139 7.33 2.51 -5.80
N LEU A 140 6.31 2.89 -5.02
CA LEU A 140 5.30 1.96 -4.49
C LEU A 140 4.05 1.87 -5.37
N VAL A 141 3.96 2.65 -6.44
CA VAL A 141 2.83 2.69 -7.38
C VAL A 141 3.30 2.52 -8.80
N LEU A 142 2.45 1.93 -9.63
CA LEU A 142 2.71 1.72 -11.06
C LEU A 142 2.14 2.89 -11.88
N PRO A 143 2.87 3.41 -12.88
CA PRO A 143 2.39 4.44 -13.78
C PRO A 143 1.33 3.87 -14.74
N LEU A 144 0.16 4.51 -14.77
CA LEU A 144 -0.98 4.03 -15.56
C LEU A 144 -0.72 4.03 -17.07
N ASN A 145 0.09 4.96 -17.58
CA ASN A 145 0.47 5.00 -18.98
C ASN A 145 1.31 3.77 -19.39
N GLU A 146 2.25 3.33 -18.55
CA GLU A 146 3.03 2.12 -18.85
C GLU A 146 2.14 0.85 -18.79
N LEU A 147 1.18 0.82 -17.86
CA LEU A 147 0.19 -0.26 -17.82
C LEU A 147 -0.70 -0.25 -19.07
N ALA A 148 -1.12 0.93 -19.53
CA ALA A 148 -1.90 1.06 -20.77
C ALA A 148 -1.09 0.58 -22.00
N ASP A 149 0.19 0.97 -22.12
CA ASP A 149 1.06 0.49 -23.20
C ASP A 149 1.20 -1.03 -23.21
N GLN A 150 1.25 -1.67 -22.03
CA GLN A 150 1.43 -3.11 -21.89
C GLN A 150 0.15 -3.93 -22.02
N TYR A 151 -0.98 -3.42 -21.55
CA TYR A 151 -2.20 -4.23 -21.37
C TYR A 151 -3.44 -3.67 -22.06
N ASP A 152 -3.53 -2.36 -22.31
CA ASP A 152 -4.72 -1.73 -22.90
C ASP A 152 -4.41 -0.44 -23.69
N PRO A 153 -3.75 -0.47 -24.86
CA PRO A 153 -3.45 0.73 -25.63
C PRO A 153 -4.70 1.43 -26.14
N TYR A 154 -5.83 0.72 -26.19
CA TYR A 154 -7.14 1.30 -26.47
C TYR A 154 -7.51 2.38 -25.43
N PHE A 155 -6.98 2.32 -24.21
CA PHE A 155 -7.09 3.38 -23.20
C PHE A 155 -6.77 4.77 -23.76
N PHE A 156 -5.71 4.91 -24.55
CA PHE A 156 -5.30 6.21 -25.12
C PHE A 156 -6.27 6.73 -26.19
N LYS A 157 -7.12 5.88 -26.77
CA LYS A 157 -8.16 6.28 -27.74
C LYS A 157 -9.42 6.81 -27.07
N VAL A 158 -9.76 6.27 -25.89
CA VAL A 158 -11.03 6.57 -25.20
C VAL A 158 -10.88 7.44 -23.97
N GLY A 159 -9.67 7.55 -23.41
CA GLY A 159 -9.41 8.43 -22.28
C GLY A 159 -9.56 9.89 -22.68
N ASP A 160 -10.06 10.72 -21.75
CA ASP A 160 -10.19 12.16 -21.96
C ASP A 160 -8.81 12.76 -22.24
N PRO A 161 -8.60 13.42 -23.40
CA PRO A 161 -7.31 13.99 -23.77
C PRO A 161 -6.75 14.97 -22.73
N SER A 162 -7.64 15.70 -22.04
CA SER A 162 -7.27 16.64 -20.98
C SER A 162 -6.71 15.94 -19.76
N LYS A 163 -7.14 14.69 -19.49
CA LYS A 163 -6.67 13.89 -18.35
C LYS A 163 -5.38 13.15 -18.68
N ILE A 164 -5.26 12.65 -19.91
CA ILE A 164 -4.04 11.99 -20.39
C ILE A 164 -2.87 12.99 -20.41
N GLY A 165 -3.10 14.22 -20.89
CA GLY A 165 -2.04 15.23 -21.03
C GLY A 165 -1.58 15.91 -19.73
N TRP A 166 -2.12 15.56 -18.56
CA TRP A 166 -1.75 16.19 -17.28
C TRP A 166 -0.45 15.66 -16.67
N TYR A 167 -0.03 14.45 -17.06
CA TYR A 167 1.11 13.75 -16.44
C TYR A 167 2.11 13.19 -17.46
N THR A 168 1.99 13.59 -18.73
CA THR A 168 2.94 13.30 -19.82
C THR A 168 3.93 14.44 -20.03
#